data_AF-A0A0W7WJS6-F1
#
_entry.id   AF-A0A0W7WJS6-F1
#
_cell.length_a   1.000
_cell.length_b   1.000
_cell.length_c   1.000
_cell.angle_alpha   90.00
_cell.angle_beta   90.00
_cell.angle_gamma   90.00
#
_symmetry.space_group_name_H-M   'P 1'
#
loop_
_entity.id
_entity.type
_entity.pdbx_description
1 polymer ?
#
loop_
_entity_poly.entity_id
_entity_poly.type
_entity_poly.pdbx_seq_one_letter_code
_entity_poly.pdbx_strand_id
1 'polypeptide(L)'
;MRDVIRQNIADIVLAALVAGGAALLFIGAADLPPPRFEPLGSAALPRILGALLIFFAVLLLIRAALRIRAGHRRDEAASGADPRRSALVFASLVLYVAALDFGRVPFVPATTVFVTLTGLAIGARTWINALVFAGLGLVLSLAISLILERFLYISIG
;
A
#
# COMPACT_ATOMS: atom_id res chain seq x y z
N MET A 1 -21.94 -18.08 -12.90
CA MET A 1 -20.98 -17.75 -13.98
C MET A 1 -20.46 -16.32 -13.91
N ARG A 2 -21.31 -15.28 -13.85
CA ARG A 2 -20.86 -13.86 -13.83
C ARG A 2 -19.92 -13.52 -12.67
N ASP A 3 -20.14 -14.07 -11.47
CA ASP A 3 -19.31 -13.76 -10.30
C ASP A 3 -17.91 -14.38 -10.36
N VAL A 4 -17.79 -15.59 -10.91
CA VAL A 4 -16.50 -16.28 -11.11
C VAL A 4 -15.64 -15.54 -12.14
N ILE A 5 -16.26 -15.10 -13.24
CA ILE A 5 -15.59 -14.29 -14.26
C ILE A 5 -15.12 -12.96 -13.64
N ARG A 6 -15.97 -12.29 -12.86
CA ARG A 6 -15.58 -11.05 -12.15
C ARG A 6 -14.43 -11.25 -11.18
N GLN A 7 -14.44 -12.34 -10.40
CA GLN A 7 -13.40 -12.61 -9.42
C GLN A 7 -12.07 -12.98 -10.09
N ASN A 8 -12.10 -13.80 -11.15
CA ASN A 8 -10.89 -14.09 -11.92
C ASN A 8 -10.35 -12.85 -12.64
N ILE A 9 -11.23 -11.99 -13.19
CA ILE A 9 -10.82 -10.70 -13.76
C ILE A 9 -10.19 -9.83 -12.67
N ALA A 10 -10.77 -9.77 -11.47
CA ALA A 10 -10.21 -9.00 -10.35
C ALA A 10 -8.84 -9.54 -9.93
N ASP A 11 -8.66 -10.85 -9.82
CA ASP A 11 -7.38 -11.48 -9.47
C ASP A 11 -6.32 -11.21 -10.56
N ILE A 12 -6.69 -11.30 -11.85
CA ILE A 12 -5.79 -11.00 -12.97
C ILE A 12 -5.42 -9.52 -13.01
N VAL A 13 -6.39 -8.63 -12.84
CA VAL A 13 -6.16 -7.17 -12.80
C VAL A 13 -5.28 -6.82 -11.62
N LEU A 14 -5.55 -7.39 -10.43
CA LEU A 14 -4.72 -7.19 -9.25
C LEU A 14 -3.30 -7.69 -9.47
N ALA A 15 -3.13 -8.90 -10.02
CA ALA A 15 -1.81 -9.43 -10.34
C ALA A 15 -1.05 -8.54 -11.34
N ALA A 16 -1.73 -8.01 -12.37
CA ALA A 16 -1.13 -7.10 -13.33
C ALA A 16 -0.72 -5.77 -12.68
N LEU A 17 -1.55 -5.20 -11.80
CA LEU A 17 -1.22 -3.99 -11.06
C LEU A 17 -0.04 -4.20 -10.10
N VAL A 18 -0.03 -5.32 -9.37
CA VAL A 18 1.06 -5.70 -8.46
C VAL A 18 2.36 -5.90 -9.23
N ALA A 19 2.31 -6.59 -10.38
CA ALA A 19 3.48 -6.76 -11.25
C ALA A 19 3.99 -5.42 -11.81
N GLY A 20 3.08 -4.51 -12.19
CA GLY A 20 3.43 -3.16 -12.61
C GLY A 20 4.12 -2.35 -11.49
N GLY A 21 3.58 -2.40 -10.28
CA GLY A 21 4.22 -1.80 -9.10
C GLY A 21 5.61 -2.39 -8.81
N ALA A 22 5.76 -3.70 -8.92
CA ALA A 22 7.06 -4.36 -8.78
C ALA A 22 8.07 -3.90 -9.84
N ALA A 23 7.64 -3.77 -11.11
CA ALA A 23 8.48 -3.27 -12.19
C ALA A 23 8.97 -1.84 -11.90
N LEU A 24 8.09 -0.97 -11.42
CA LEU A 24 8.46 0.39 -11.00
C LEU A 24 9.51 0.39 -9.88
N LEU A 25 9.38 -0.51 -8.90
CA LEU A 25 10.39 -0.66 -7.84
C LEU A 25 11.75 -1.10 -8.39
N PHE A 26 11.78 -2.04 -9.35
CA PHE A 26 13.04 -2.45 -9.98
C PHE A 26 13.68 -1.35 -10.81
N ILE A 27 12.88 -0.56 -11.53
CA ILE A 27 13.36 0.60 -12.29
C ILE A 27 13.98 1.61 -11.33
N GLY A 28 13.25 2.03 -10.30
CA GLY A 28 13.78 2.96 -9.30
C GLY A 28 14.99 2.42 -8.55
N ALA A 29 15.07 1.10 -8.34
CA ALA A 29 16.22 0.46 -7.70
C ALA A 29 17.45 0.31 -8.61
N ALA A 30 17.30 0.48 -9.92
CA ALA A 30 18.40 0.48 -10.88
C ALA A 30 19.14 1.83 -10.89
N ASP A 31 18.42 2.92 -10.61
CA ASP A 31 18.98 4.27 -10.56
C ASP A 31 19.73 4.58 -9.26
N LEU A 32 19.57 3.74 -8.23
CA LEU A 32 20.25 3.89 -6.95
C LEU A 32 21.75 3.52 -7.07
N PRO A 33 22.65 4.31 -6.46
CA PRO A 33 24.09 4.04 -6.53
C PRO A 33 24.42 2.68 -5.89
N PRO A 34 25.46 1.99 -6.40
CA PRO A 34 25.86 0.69 -5.86
C PRO A 34 26.28 0.83 -4.38
N PRO A 35 26.04 -0.20 -3.54
CA PRO A 35 26.38 -0.16 -2.12
C PRO A 35 27.89 0.07 -1.95
N ARG A 36 28.27 1.16 -1.27
CA ARG A 36 29.68 1.48 -1.00
C ARG A 36 30.08 1.24 0.45
N PHE A 37 29.13 1.39 1.38
CA PHE A 37 29.41 1.44 2.82
C PHE A 37 28.50 0.54 3.66
N GLU A 38 27.42 0.00 3.07
CA GLU A 38 26.48 -0.88 3.77
C GLU A 38 26.35 -2.21 3.02
N PRO A 39 26.24 -3.35 3.73
CA PRO A 39 26.23 -4.67 3.11
C PRO A 39 25.02 -4.92 2.19
N LEU A 40 23.90 -4.25 2.45
CA LEU A 40 22.68 -4.36 1.64
C LEU A 40 22.51 -3.18 0.67
N GLY A 41 22.90 -1.98 1.10
CA GLY A 41 22.71 -0.73 0.36
C GLY A 41 21.25 -0.32 0.19
N SER A 42 21.03 0.92 -0.23
CA SER A 42 19.68 1.52 -0.36
C SER A 42 18.79 0.82 -1.39
N ALA A 43 19.37 0.15 -2.38
CA ALA A 43 18.63 -0.57 -3.42
C ALA A 43 18.10 -1.94 -2.97
N ALA A 44 18.55 -2.50 -1.85
CA ALA A 44 18.12 -3.84 -1.42
C ALA A 44 16.62 -3.90 -1.12
N LEU A 45 16.09 -2.91 -0.38
CA LEU A 45 14.70 -2.87 0.02
C LEU A 45 13.73 -2.86 -1.18
N PRO A 46 13.84 -1.93 -2.15
CA PRO A 46 12.95 -1.95 -3.31
C PRO A 46 13.11 -3.21 -4.17
N ARG A 47 14.31 -3.80 -4.27
CA ARG A 47 14.54 -5.07 -4.99
C ARG A 47 13.85 -6.26 -4.32
N ILE A 48 13.99 -6.39 -3.00
CA ILE A 48 13.36 -7.48 -2.24
C ILE A 48 11.84 -7.35 -2.30
N LEU A 49 11.30 -6.14 -2.10
CA LEU A 49 9.87 -5.90 -2.23
C LEU A 49 9.37 -6.19 -3.65
N GLY A 50 10.08 -5.73 -4.69
CA GLY A 50 9.74 -6.05 -6.08
C GLY A 50 9.70 -7.56 -6.33
N ALA A 51 10.68 -8.31 -5.82
CA ALA A 51 10.73 -9.76 -5.97
C ALA A 51 9.55 -10.46 -5.26
N LEU A 52 9.22 -10.04 -4.03
CA LEU A 52 8.06 -10.58 -3.29
C LEU A 52 6.74 -10.27 -4.00
N LEU A 53 6.57 -9.05 -4.52
CA LEU A 53 5.37 -8.66 -5.26
C LEU A 53 5.21 -9.47 -6.55
N ILE A 54 6.30 -9.70 -7.31
CA ILE A 54 6.29 -10.59 -8.48
C ILE A 54 5.88 -12.01 -8.05
N PHE A 55 6.48 -12.53 -6.98
CA PHE A 55 6.16 -13.86 -6.48
C PHE A 55 4.67 -14.01 -6.12
N PHE A 56 4.09 -13.04 -5.40
CA PHE A 56 2.67 -13.06 -5.07
C PHE A 56 1.76 -12.87 -6.30
N ALA A 57 2.14 -12.02 -7.25
CA ALA A 57 1.41 -11.85 -8.51
C ALA A 57 1.36 -13.16 -9.32
N VAL A 58 2.47 -13.89 -9.38
CA VAL A 58 2.54 -15.22 -10.00
C VAL A 58 1.65 -16.22 -9.27
N LEU A 59 1.65 -16.22 -7.93
CA LEU A 59 0.80 -17.10 -7.13
C LEU A 59 -0.70 -16.82 -7.37
N LEU A 60 -1.09 -15.54 -7.49
CA LEU A 60 -2.46 -15.14 -7.86
C LEU A 60 -2.85 -15.63 -9.26
N LEU A 61 -1.95 -15.47 -10.24
CA LEU A 61 -2.18 -15.95 -11.61
C LEU A 61 -2.32 -17.47 -11.67
N ILE A 62 -1.46 -18.22 -10.99
CA ILE A 62 -1.55 -19.69 -10.92
C ILE A 62 -2.88 -20.09 -10.29
N ARG A 63 -3.27 -19.46 -9.17
CA ARG A 63 -4.55 -19.73 -8.50
C ARG A 63 -5.74 -19.46 -9.43
N ALA A 64 -5.73 -18.33 -10.13
CA ALA A 64 -6.78 -17.98 -11.10
C ALA A 64 -6.84 -19.01 -12.25
N ALA A 65 -5.69 -19.41 -12.80
CA ALA A 65 -5.61 -20.41 -13.87
C ALA A 65 -6.10 -21.80 -13.42
N LEU A 66 -5.71 -22.25 -12.23
CA LEU A 66 -6.17 -23.51 -11.64
C LEU A 66 -7.69 -23.49 -11.42
N ARG A 67 -8.26 -22.37 -10.96
CA ARG A 67 -9.71 -22.21 -10.77
C ARG A 67 -10.47 -22.27 -12.10
N ILE A 68 -9.93 -21.71 -13.18
CA ILE A 68 -10.51 -21.83 -14.53
C ILE A 68 -10.50 -23.30 -14.98
N ARG A 69 -9.37 -24.02 -14.76
CA ARG A 69 -9.21 -25.42 -15.16
C ARG A 69 -10.06 -26.39 -14.35
N ALA A 70 -10.21 -26.16 -13.05
CA ALA A 70 -10.91 -27.09 -12.16
C ALA A 70 -12.43 -27.14 -12.41
N GLY A 71 -13.01 -26.15 -13.11
CA GLY A 71 -14.44 -26.15 -13.48
C GLY A 71 -15.41 -26.34 -12.30
N HIS A 72 -14.98 -26.10 -11.05
CA HIS A 72 -15.69 -26.54 -9.84
C HIS A 72 -15.99 -25.45 -8.81
N ARG A 73 -17.00 -25.80 -8.01
CA ARG A 73 -17.84 -25.01 -7.11
C ARG A 73 -17.10 -24.06 -6.17
N ARG A 74 -17.64 -22.84 -6.15
CA ARG A 74 -17.67 -21.84 -5.07
C ARG A 74 -17.00 -22.31 -3.76
N ASP A 75 -15.73 -21.94 -3.59
CA ASP A 75 -15.18 -21.75 -2.25
C ASP A 75 -15.87 -20.51 -1.67
N GLU A 76 -16.95 -20.74 -0.91
CA GLU A 76 -17.51 -19.73 -0.01
C GLU A 76 -16.55 -19.51 1.17
N ALA A 77 -15.47 -18.79 0.88
CA ALA A 77 -14.68 -18.09 1.88
C ALA A 77 -14.15 -16.79 1.27
N ALA A 78 -15.03 -16.06 0.57
CA ALA A 78 -14.80 -14.64 0.33
C ALA A 78 -15.09 -13.91 1.64
N SER A 79 -14.06 -13.82 2.48
CA SER A 79 -14.02 -12.96 3.66
C SER A 79 -14.65 -11.59 3.33
N GLY A 80 -15.49 -11.08 4.23
CA GLY A 80 -16.36 -9.90 4.06
C GLY A 80 -15.64 -8.55 3.93
N ALA A 81 -14.48 -8.51 3.26
CA ALA A 81 -13.79 -7.29 2.91
C ALA A 81 -14.52 -6.61 1.74
N ASP A 82 -15.13 -5.45 2.01
CA ASP A 82 -15.74 -4.60 1.00
C ASP A 82 -14.64 -4.01 0.08
N PRO A 83 -14.58 -4.38 -1.21
CA PRO A 83 -13.53 -3.92 -2.13
C PRO A 83 -13.44 -2.40 -2.25
N ARG A 84 -14.55 -1.69 -2.00
CA ARG A 84 -14.58 -0.23 -2.04
C ARG A 84 -13.75 0.38 -0.92
N ARG A 85 -13.77 -0.21 0.27
CA ARG A 85 -12.96 0.25 1.42
C ARG A 85 -11.48 0.06 1.13
N SER A 86 -11.09 -1.09 0.60
CA SER A 86 -9.71 -1.35 0.17
C SER A 86 -9.25 -0.35 -0.90
N ALA A 87 -10.09 -0.04 -1.88
CA ALA A 87 -9.79 0.97 -2.89
C ALA A 87 -9.64 2.38 -2.29
N LEU A 88 -10.46 2.75 -1.31
CA LEU A 88 -10.36 4.05 -0.62
C LEU A 88 -9.08 4.17 0.21
N VAL A 89 -8.69 3.11 0.92
CA VAL A 89 -7.42 3.09 1.67
C VAL A 89 -6.24 3.21 0.70
N PHE A 90 -6.27 2.46 -0.40
CA PHE A 90 -5.23 2.55 -1.43
C PHE A 90 -5.16 3.95 -2.05
N ALA A 91 -6.29 4.55 -2.41
CA ALA A 91 -6.34 5.92 -2.93
C ALA A 91 -5.80 6.93 -1.91
N SER A 92 -6.12 6.76 -0.63
CA SER A 92 -5.60 7.61 0.46
C SER A 92 -4.08 7.49 0.57
N LEU A 93 -3.53 6.27 0.43
CA LEU A 93 -2.08 6.05 0.43
C LEU A 93 -1.40 6.73 -0.77
N VAL A 94 -1.95 6.57 -1.98
CA VAL A 94 -1.39 7.22 -3.18
C VAL A 94 -1.40 8.73 -3.04
N LEU A 95 -2.52 9.31 -2.57
CA LEU A 95 -2.62 10.75 -2.31
C LEU A 95 -1.62 11.23 -1.26
N TYR A 96 -1.43 10.46 -0.19
CA TYR A 96 -0.46 10.77 0.86
C TYR A 96 0.98 10.80 0.32
N VAL A 97 1.38 9.76 -0.41
CA VAL A 97 2.72 9.70 -1.02
C VAL A 97 2.90 10.85 -2.02
N ALA A 98 1.90 11.11 -2.87
CA ALA A 98 1.97 12.22 -3.83
C ALA A 98 2.05 13.59 -3.15
N ALA A 99 1.36 13.78 -2.02
CA ALA A 99 1.41 15.02 -1.24
C ALA A 99 2.81 15.26 -0.64
N LEU A 100 3.47 14.21 -0.15
CA LEU A 100 4.84 14.31 0.37
C LEU A 100 5.87 14.52 -0.73
N ASP A 101 5.79 13.74 -1.82
CA ASP A 101 6.80 13.72 -2.87
C ASP A 101 6.69 14.91 -3.83
N PHE A 102 5.54 15.06 -4.50
CA PHE A 102 5.32 16.13 -5.47
C PHE A 102 4.81 17.41 -4.81
N GLY A 103 3.91 17.28 -3.84
CA GLY A 103 3.28 18.41 -3.18
C GLY A 103 4.18 19.11 -2.16
N ARG A 104 5.24 18.45 -1.69
CA ARG A 104 6.10 18.91 -0.58
C ARG A 104 5.27 19.39 0.63
N VAL A 105 4.15 18.71 0.88
CA VAL A 105 3.30 19.01 2.03
C VAL A 105 4.05 18.54 3.27
N PRO A 106 4.11 19.35 4.35
CA PRO A 106 4.81 18.95 5.56
C PRO A 106 4.30 17.61 6.11
N PHE A 107 5.20 16.82 6.69
CA PHE A 107 4.91 15.46 7.13
C PHE A 107 3.72 15.36 8.10
N VAL A 108 3.65 16.25 9.08
CA VAL A 108 2.63 16.25 10.14
C VAL A 108 1.19 16.39 9.57
N PRO A 109 0.85 17.45 8.82
CA PRO A 109 -0.49 17.57 8.24
C PRO A 109 -0.80 16.47 7.22
N ALA A 110 0.16 16.07 6.38
CA ALA A 110 -0.05 15.00 5.40
C ALA A 110 -0.40 13.66 6.08
N THR A 111 0.36 13.28 7.09
CA THR A 111 0.18 12.02 7.83
C THR A 111 -1.11 12.03 8.65
N THR A 112 -1.41 13.17 9.28
CA THR A 112 -2.66 13.33 10.04
C THR A 112 -3.88 13.13 9.15
N VAL A 113 -3.90 13.76 7.97
CA VAL A 113 -4.98 13.60 6.99
C VAL A 113 -5.05 12.16 6.48
N PHE A 114 -3.91 11.55 6.16
CA PHE A 114 -3.85 10.16 5.70
C PHE A 114 -4.44 9.16 6.72
N VAL A 115 -4.03 9.25 7.98
CA VAL A 115 -4.55 8.41 9.07
C VAL A 115 -6.05 8.64 9.26
N THR A 116 -6.50 9.89 9.19
CA THR A 116 -7.92 10.23 9.31
C THR A 116 -8.75 9.62 8.18
N LEU A 117 -8.32 9.77 6.93
CA LEU A 117 -9.01 9.22 5.76
C LEU A 117 -9.06 7.69 5.80
N THR A 118 -7.94 7.05 6.16
CA THR A 118 -7.84 5.60 6.28
C THR A 118 -8.72 5.07 7.41
N GLY A 119 -8.70 5.72 8.58
CA GLY A 119 -9.56 5.39 9.71
C GLY A 119 -11.04 5.50 9.37
N LEU A 120 -11.44 6.55 8.66
CA LEU A 120 -12.81 6.74 8.19
C LEU A 120 -13.23 5.78 7.06
N ALA A 121 -12.28 5.31 6.24
CA ALA A 121 -12.55 4.32 5.19
C ALA A 121 -12.80 2.92 5.77
N ILE A 122 -12.15 2.58 6.90
CA ILE A 122 -12.27 1.28 7.55
C ILE A 122 -13.40 1.30 8.61
N GLY A 123 -13.46 2.35 9.42
CA GLY A 123 -14.37 2.49 10.56
C GLY A 123 -15.73 3.11 10.25
N ALA A 124 -16.47 3.47 11.30
CA ALA A 124 -17.74 4.17 11.17
C ALA A 124 -17.51 5.65 10.80
N ARG A 125 -18.28 6.16 9.83
CA ARG A 125 -18.14 7.53 9.31
C ARG A 125 -18.96 8.53 10.15
N THR A 126 -18.60 8.66 11.42
CA THR A 126 -19.18 9.65 12.34
C THR A 126 -18.20 10.79 12.59
N TRP A 127 -18.70 11.98 12.92
CA TRP A 127 -17.85 13.13 13.23
C TRP A 127 -16.95 12.88 14.46
N ILE A 128 -17.46 12.12 15.45
CA ILE A 128 -16.67 11.70 16.62
C ILE A 128 -15.48 10.84 16.19
N ASN A 129 -15.71 9.84 15.33
CA ASN A 129 -14.63 8.99 14.83
C ASN A 129 -13.63 9.79 13.98
N ALA A 130 -14.10 10.76 13.18
CA ALA A 130 -13.22 11.66 12.45
C ALA A 130 -12.29 12.42 13.40
N LEU A 131 -12.83 12.95 14.51
CA LEU A 131 -12.04 13.65 15.52
C LEU A 131 -11.05 12.72 16.24
N VAL A 132 -11.47 11.49 16.57
CA VAL A 132 -10.60 10.48 17.18
C VAL A 132 -9.45 10.10 16.25
N PHE A 133 -9.72 9.82 14.97
CA PHE A 133 -8.67 9.48 14.00
C PHE A 133 -7.77 10.67 13.68
N ALA A 134 -8.30 11.90 13.65
CA ALA A 134 -7.50 13.11 13.51
C ALA A 134 -6.57 13.31 14.71
N GLY A 135 -7.08 13.15 15.93
CA GLY A 135 -6.28 13.20 17.15
C GLY A 135 -5.19 12.13 17.17
N LEU A 136 -5.54 10.89 16.82
CA LEU A 136 -4.58 9.79 16.74
C LEU A 136 -3.52 10.05 15.66
N GLY A 137 -3.93 10.49 14.46
CA GLY A 137 -3.02 10.85 13.37
C GLY A 137 -2.07 11.99 13.74
N LEU A 138 -2.56 12.99 14.45
CA LEU A 138 -1.76 14.12 14.94
C LEU A 138 -0.75 13.66 16.01
N VAL A 139 -1.18 12.89 17.00
CA VAL A 139 -0.28 12.34 18.03
C VAL A 139 0.78 11.45 17.40
N LEU A 140 0.38 10.54 16.49
CA LEU A 140 1.30 9.62 15.83
C LEU A 140 2.31 10.37 14.96
N SER A 141 1.86 11.33 14.15
CA SER A 141 2.74 12.09 13.26
C SER A 141 3.71 12.98 14.04
N LEU A 142 3.27 13.63 15.13
CA LEU A 142 4.16 14.40 16.01
C LEU A 142 5.17 13.50 16.71
N ALA A 143 4.75 12.35 17.23
CA ALA A 143 5.66 11.40 17.87
C ALA A 143 6.74 10.91 16.90
N ILE A 144 6.34 10.55 15.68
CA ILE A 144 7.28 10.12 14.64
C ILE A 144 8.22 11.27 14.22
N SER A 145 7.69 12.49 14.03
CA SER A 145 8.49 13.67 13.69
C SER A 145 9.53 13.98 14.78
N LEU A 146 9.12 13.93 16.06
CA LEU A 146 10.02 14.12 17.19
C LEU A 146 11.12 13.06 17.24
N ILE A 147 10.77 11.79 16.97
CA ILE A 147 11.77 10.72 16.94
C ILE A 147 12.79 10.96 15.83
N LEU A 148 12.29 11.30 14.63
CA LEU A 148 13.13 11.53 13.46
C LEU A 148 14.04 12.75 13.65
N GLU A 149 13.53 13.85 14.17
CA GLU A 149 14.32 15.05 14.40
C GLU A 149 15.28 14.91 15.59
N ARG A 150 14.83 14.30 16.70
CA ARG A 150 15.59 14.32 17.96
C ARG A 150 16.61 13.18 18.08
N PHE A 151 16.27 12.00 17.58
CA PHE A 151 17.12 10.82 17.71
C PHE A 151 17.83 10.47 16.41
N LEU A 152 17.19 10.71 15.27
CA LEU A 152 17.75 10.38 13.96
C LEU A 152 18.34 11.60 13.22
N TYR A 153 18.11 12.81 13.74
CA TYR A 153 18.57 14.07 13.15
C TYR A 153 18.14 14.27 11.69
N ILE A 154 16.96 13.75 11.34
CA ILE A 154 16.34 13.87 10.01
C ILE A 154 15.18 14.87 10.12
N SER A 155 15.27 15.97 9.37
CA SER A 155 14.16 16.92 9.23
C SER A 155 13.30 16.54 8.02
N ILE A 156 11.99 16.41 8.23
CA ILE A 156 11.02 15.99 7.22
C ILE A 156 9.98 17.09 7.10
N GLY A 157 10.25 18.07 6.24
CA GLY A 157 9.44 19.26 6.01
C GLY A 157 9.41 19.65 4.55
#